data_AF-A0A6P7XLY6-F1
#
_entry.id   AF-A0A6P7XLY6-F1
#
_cell.length_a   1.000
_cell.length_b   1.000
_cell.length_c   1.000
_cell.angle_alpha   90.00
_cell.angle_beta   90.00
_cell.angle_gamma   90.00
#
_symmetry.space_group_name_H-M   'P 1'
#
loop_
_entity.id
_entity.type
_entity.pdbx_description
1 polymer ?
#
loop_
_entity_poly.entity_id
_entity_poly.type
_entity_poly.pdbx_seq_one_letter_code
_entity_poly.pdbx_strand_id
1 'polypeptide(L)' 'MKWKARRSTLRSVIRKHKPQLRLATNVDLLVHLNCLLFLQRLAQAARTNAIEMKSSTIKPAHITAVTKSVLKKSRG' A
#
# COMPACT_ATOMS: atom_id res chain seq x y z
N MET A 1 -0.99 -11.51 -15.35
CA MET A 1 -1.14 -10.67 -14.14
C MET A 1 -2.28 -11.19 -13.29
N LYS A 2 -2.08 -11.39 -11.97
CA LYS A 2 -3.14 -11.88 -11.07
C LYS A 2 -3.92 -10.70 -10.49
N TRP A 3 -5.11 -10.45 -11.03
CA TRP A 3 -5.98 -9.32 -10.64
C TRP A 3 -6.94 -9.63 -9.47
N LYS A 4 -6.88 -10.86 -8.93
CA LYS A 4 -7.81 -11.32 -7.88
C LYS A 4 -7.35 -10.86 -6.50
N ALA A 5 -8.14 -9.99 -5.88
CA ALA A 5 -7.95 -9.58 -4.50
C ALA A 5 -8.02 -10.79 -3.55
N ARG A 6 -7.02 -10.98 -2.68
CA ARG A 6 -7.07 -11.98 -1.60
C ARG A 6 -7.93 -11.46 -0.44
N ARG A 7 -9.25 -11.58 -0.58
CA ARG A 7 -10.26 -11.04 0.35
C ARG A 7 -10.15 -11.64 1.76
N SER A 8 -9.89 -12.93 1.87
CA SER A 8 -9.73 -13.64 3.16
C SER A 8 -8.50 -13.14 3.93
N THR A 9 -7.38 -12.96 3.25
CA THR A 9 -6.15 -12.41 3.84
C THR A 9 -6.37 -10.98 4.33
N LEU A 10 -7.02 -10.14 3.52
CA LEU A 10 -7.29 -8.75 3.90
C LEU A 10 -8.17 -8.66 5.15
N ARG A 11 -9.24 -9.47 5.22
CA ARG A 11 -10.11 -9.56 6.41
C ARG A 11 -9.35 -10.06 7.64
N SER A 12 -8.45 -11.03 7.49
CA SER A 12 -7.61 -11.54 8.57
C SER A 12 -6.67 -10.47 9.11
N VAL A 13 -6.02 -9.70 8.23
CA VAL A 13 -5.13 -8.59 8.64
C VAL A 13 -5.90 -7.51 9.39
N ILE A 14 -7.07 -7.11 8.90
CA ILE A 14 -7.91 -6.10 9.58
C ILE A 14 -8.35 -6.60 10.95
N ARG A 15 -8.80 -7.86 11.05
CA ARG A 15 -9.23 -8.47 12.32
C ARG A 15 -8.08 -8.58 13.33
N LYS A 16 -6.86 -8.87 12.87
CA LYS A 16 -5.66 -8.91 13.74
C LYS A 16 -5.35 -7.55 14.37
N HIS A 17 -5.55 -6.46 13.63
CA HIS A 17 -5.29 -5.11 14.15
C HIS A 17 -6.48 -4.52 14.93
N LYS A 18 -7.72 -4.85 14.53
CA LYS A 18 -8.95 -4.40 15.19
C LYS A 18 -9.95 -5.56 15.30
N PRO A 19 -9.90 -6.35 16.39
CA PRO A 19 -10.70 -7.57 16.53
C PRO A 19 -12.21 -7.30 16.64
N GLN A 20 -12.60 -6.13 17.16
CA GLN A 20 -14.00 -5.74 17.32
C GLN A 20 -14.62 -5.15 16.04
N LEU A 21 -13.83 -4.88 15.00
CA LEU A 21 -14.31 -4.22 13.79
C LEU A 21 -15.02 -5.22 12.87
N ARG A 22 -16.33 -4.99 12.63
CA ARG A 22 -17.12 -5.75 11.65
C ARG A 22 -17.09 -5.03 10.30
N LEU A 23 -16.64 -5.73 9.26
CA LEU A 23 -16.66 -5.22 7.89
C LEU A 23 -18.00 -5.58 7.23
N ALA A 24 -18.70 -4.59 6.70
CA ALA A 24 -19.88 -4.81 5.88
C ALA A 24 -19.50 -5.51 4.55
N THR A 25 -20.50 -6.09 3.89
CA THR A 25 -20.33 -6.80 2.62
C THR A 25 -19.67 -5.88 1.59
N ASN A 26 -18.66 -6.40 0.87
CA ASN A 26 -17.90 -5.69 -0.17
C ASN A 26 -17.04 -4.49 0.26
N VAL A 27 -17.06 -4.06 1.53
CA VAL A 27 -16.13 -3.02 2.03
C VAL A 27 -14.67 -3.45 1.89
N ASP A 28 -14.41 -4.76 1.96
CA ASP A 28 -13.09 -5.32 1.69
C ASP A 28 -12.55 -5.01 0.27
N LEU A 29 -13.41 -4.76 -0.71
CA LEU A 29 -13.00 -4.33 -2.05
C LEU A 29 -12.51 -2.88 -2.05
N LEU A 30 -13.19 -1.99 -1.30
CA LEU A 30 -12.77 -0.60 -1.16
C LEU A 30 -11.42 -0.51 -0.43
N VAL A 31 -11.23 -1.31 0.62
CA VAL A 31 -9.93 -1.40 1.31
C VAL A 31 -8.86 -1.93 0.35
N HIS A 32 -9.18 -2.93 -0.47
CA HIS A 32 -8.24 -3.44 -1.47
C HIS A 32 -7.86 -2.37 -2.51
N LEU A 33 -8.84 -1.61 -3.02
CA LEU A 33 -8.60 -0.50 -3.92
C LEU A 33 -7.69 0.55 -3.27
N ASN A 34 -7.94 0.90 -2.00
CA ASN A 34 -7.09 1.84 -1.28
C ASN A 34 -5.65 1.30 -1.13
N CYS A 35 -5.47 0.01 -0.88
CA CYS A 35 -4.14 -0.61 -0.87
C CYS A 35 -3.45 -0.52 -2.24
N LEU A 36 -4.19 -0.73 -3.35
CA LEU A 36 -3.62 -0.59 -4.69
C LEU A 36 -3.20 0.85 -5.00
N LEU A 37 -4.05 1.83 -4.66
CA LEU A 37 -3.74 3.25 -4.82
C LEU A 37 -2.53 3.67 -3.96
N PHE A 38 -2.43 3.14 -2.74
CA PHE A 38 -1.26 3.34 -1.88
C PHE A 38 0.02 2.79 -2.53
N LEU A 39 -0.01 1.57 -3.05
CA LEU A 39 1.14 0.95 -3.72
C LEU A 39 1.53 1.72 -4.99
N GLN A 40 0.56 2.20 -5.76
CA GLN A 40 0.83 3.03 -6.94
C GLN A 40 1.55 4.33 -6.56
N ARG A 41 1.06 5.04 -5.53
CA ARG A 41 1.71 6.27 -5.02
C ARG A 41 3.12 5.98 -4.49
N LEU A 42 3.29 4.88 -3.76
CA LEU A 42 4.58 4.45 -3.24
C LEU A 42 5.57 4.13 -4.37
N ALA A 43 5.12 3.37 -5.38
CA ALA A 43 5.94 3.02 -6.53
C ALA A 43 6.34 4.27 -7.33
N GLN A 44 5.42 5.20 -7.55
CA GLN A 44 5.71 6.46 -8.24
C GLN A 44 6.72 7.30 -7.47
N ALA A 45 6.54 7.48 -6.15
CA ALA A 45 7.48 8.21 -5.31
C ALA A 45 8.86 7.55 -5.27
N ALA A 46 8.92 6.22 -5.15
CA ALA A 46 10.18 5.47 -5.15
C ALA A 46 10.92 5.58 -6.49
N ARG A 47 10.18 5.61 -7.61
CA ARG A 47 10.77 5.82 -8.95
C ARG A 47 11.36 7.22 -9.08
N THR A 48 10.66 8.27 -8.66
CA THR A 48 11.19 9.65 -8.68
C THR A 48 12.49 9.73 -7.87
N ASN A 49 12.50 9.16 -6.66
CA ASN A 49 13.67 9.19 -5.79
C ASN A 49 14.84 8.36 -6.35
N ALA A 50 14.57 7.25 -7.04
CA ALA A 50 15.61 6.48 -7.73
C ALA A 50 16.23 7.27 -8.90
N ILE A 51 15.42 8.02 -9.66
CA ILE A 51 15.89 8.90 -10.75
C ILE A 51 16.76 10.03 -10.19
N GLU A 52 16.33 10.68 -9.11
CA GLU A 52 17.09 11.74 -8.43
C GLU A 52 18.45 11.24 -7.94
N MET A 53 18.50 10.01 -7.40
CA MET A 53 19.73 9.37 -6.95
C MET A 53 20.54 8.70 -8.07
N LYS A 54 20.17 8.92 -9.34
CA LYS A 54 20.81 8.35 -10.55
C LYS A 54 20.95 6.82 -10.50
N SER A 55 20.00 6.13 -9.85
CA SER A 55 19.97 4.67 -9.76
C SER A 55 19.10 4.09 -10.86
N SER A 56 19.64 3.13 -11.63
CA SER A 56 18.92 2.41 -12.67
C SER A 56 17.87 1.43 -12.13
N THR A 57 17.91 1.13 -10.83
CA THR A 57 17.03 0.17 -10.16
C THR A 57 16.44 0.73 -8.87
N ILE A 58 15.22 0.28 -8.51
CA ILE A 58 14.58 0.62 -7.25
C ILE A 58 15.21 -0.23 -6.13
N LYS A 59 16.15 0.37 -5.41
CA LYS A 59 16.76 -0.21 -4.21
C LYS A 59 15.88 0.00 -2.96
N PRO A 60 16.04 -0.84 -1.92
CA PRO A 60 15.31 -0.70 -0.65
C PRO A 60 15.47 0.69 0.00
N ALA A 61 16.63 1.33 -0.16
CA ALA A 61 16.92 2.66 0.37
C ALA A 61 15.98 3.76 -0.18
N HIS A 62 15.61 3.68 -1.47
CA HIS A 62 14.67 4.64 -2.06
C HIS A 62 13.27 4.43 -1.50
N ILE A 63 12.88 3.17 -1.26
CA ILE A 63 11.57 2.83 -0.69
C ILE A 63 11.48 3.33 0.76
N THR A 64 12.47 3.06 1.60
CA THR A 64 12.45 3.49 3.01
C THR A 64 12.43 5.01 3.15
N ALA A 65 13.13 5.73 2.27
CA ALA A 65 13.11 7.19 2.22
C ALA A 65 11.70 7.74 1.94
N VAL A 66 11.00 7.20 0.94
CA VAL A 66 9.66 7.70 0.55
C VAL A 66 8.53 7.16 1.44
N THR A 67 8.71 5.99 2.05
CA THR A 67 7.66 5.29 2.81
C THR A 67 7.08 6.18 3.91
N LYS A 68 7.93 6.91 4.66
CA LYS A 68 7.46 7.82 5.73
C LYS A 68 6.55 8.91 5.19
N SER A 69 6.88 9.51 4.04
CA SER A 69 6.11 10.57 3.41
C SER A 69 4.78 10.06 2.87
N VAL A 70 4.80 8.93 2.16
CA VAL A 70 3.60 8.33 1.56
C VAL A 70 2.63 7.83 2.64
N LEU A 71 3.13 7.24 3.73
CA LEU A 71 2.32 6.86 4.88
C LEU A 71 1.67 8.07 5.55
N LYS A 72 2.39 9.20 5.72
CA LYS A 72 1.81 10.44 6.24
C LYS A 72 0.67 10.96 5.36
N LYS A 73 0.85 10.96 4.03
CA LYS A 73 -0.18 11.37 3.06
C LYS A 73 -1.39 10.44 2.98
N SER A 74 -1.27 9.22 3.48
CA SER A 74 -2.31 8.20 3.45
C SER A 74 -3.06 8.07 4.78
N ARG A 75 -2.72 8.94 5.76
CA ARG A 75 -3.53 9.09 6.97
C ARG A 75 -4.84 9.77 6.56
N GLY A 76 -5.94 9.09 6.84
CA GLY A 76 -7.30 9.64 6.76
C GLY A 76 -7.73 10.20 8.09
#